data_AF-A0A925QA92-F1
#
_entry.id   AF-A0A925QA92-F1
#
_cell.length_a   1.000
_cell.length_b   1.000
_cell.length_c   1.000
_cell.angle_alpha   90.00
_cell.angle_beta   90.00
_cell.angle_gamma   90.00
#
_symmetry.space_group_name_H-M   'P 1'
#
loop_
_entity.id
_entity.type
_entity.pdbx_description
1 polymer ?
#
loop_
_entity_poly.entity_id
_entity_poly.type
_entity_poly.pdbx_seq_one_letter_code
_entity_poly.pdbx_strand_id
1 'polypeptide(L)' 'MTDKDIDFSDIPEATPEMFSRAVLRRNFKPIPRKKQLTLRVDSDVVDWYKKQGPGYQTRINSLLRAYMKEHQRSTP' A
#
# COMPACT_ATOMS: atom_id res chain seq x y z
N MET A 1 14.39 32.28 14.26
CA MET A 1 13.10 31.59 14.38
C MET A 1 13.36 30.26 15.06
N THR A 2 12.70 30.04 16.18
CA THR A 2 12.69 28.78 16.91
C THR A 2 11.29 28.16 16.80
N ASP A 3 11.17 26.86 17.02
CA ASP A 3 9.87 26.17 16.97
C ASP A 3 8.80 26.80 17.89
N LYS A 4 9.24 27.51 18.94
CA LYS A 4 8.35 28.24 19.88
C LYS A 4 7.69 29.48 19.29
N ASP A 5 8.21 29.98 18.17
CA ASP A 5 7.71 31.19 17.49
C ASP A 5 6.65 30.85 16.41
N ILE A 6 6.25 29.58 16.27
CA ILE A 6 5.26 29.13 15.29
C ILE A 6 3.85 29.32 15.88
N ASP A 7 3.02 30.12 15.19
CA ASP A 7 1.61 30.30 15.53
C ASP A 7 0.76 29.18 14.93
N PHE A 8 -0.12 28.60 15.75
CA PHE A 8 -1.06 27.54 15.37
C PHE A 8 -2.53 27.96 15.57
N SER A 9 -2.80 29.23 15.86
CA SER A 9 -4.15 29.72 16.20
C SER A 9 -5.18 29.55 15.07
N ASP A 10 -4.73 29.41 13.82
CA ASP A 10 -5.54 29.24 12.62
C ASP A 10 -5.73 27.77 12.20
N ILE A 11 -4.97 26.83 12.76
CA ILE A 11 -4.99 25.42 12.35
C ILE A 11 -5.40 24.55 13.54
N PRO A 12 -6.54 23.83 13.46
CA PRO A 12 -6.94 22.91 14.52
C PRO A 12 -5.95 21.73 14.63
N GLU A 13 -5.75 21.22 15.84
CA GLU A 13 -4.95 20.00 16.04
C GLU A 13 -5.56 18.81 15.30
N ALA A 14 -4.70 17.97 14.72
CA ALA A 14 -5.14 16.77 14.02
C ALA A 14 -5.69 15.75 15.03
N THR A 15 -7.00 15.47 14.96
CA THR A 15 -7.60 14.45 15.83
C THR A 15 -7.39 13.02 15.29
N PRO A 16 -7.45 11.99 16.16
CA PRO A 16 -7.43 10.60 15.73
C PRO A 16 -8.54 10.26 14.71
N GLU A 17 -9.72 10.85 14.84
CA GLU A 17 -10.84 10.68 13.91
C GLU A 17 -10.51 11.26 12.54
N MET A 18 -9.87 12.44 12.48
CA MET A 18 -9.38 13.02 11.23
C MET A 18 -8.35 12.10 10.57
N PHE A 19 -7.43 11.55 11.35
CA PHE A 19 -6.40 10.63 10.85
C PHE A 19 -7.00 9.32 10.31
N SER A 20 -8.04 8.79 10.96
CA SER A 20 -8.72 7.56 10.53
C SER A 20 -9.30 7.63 9.10
N ARG A 21 -9.65 8.84 8.65
CA ARG A 21 -10.22 9.12 7.33
C ARG A 21 -9.17 9.55 6.31
N ALA A 22 -7.91 9.71 6.73
CA ALA A 22 -6.85 10.18 5.85
C ALA A 22 -6.61 9.22 4.68
N VAL A 23 -6.43 9.79 3.48
CA VAL A 23 -6.04 9.02 2.30
C VAL A 23 -4.52 9.06 2.20
N LEU A 24 -3.88 7.91 2.38
CA LEU A 24 -2.45 7.75 2.11
C LEU A 24 -2.16 8.07 0.64
N ARG A 25 -1.24 9.00 0.43
CA ARG A 25 -0.77 9.40 -0.90
C ARG A 25 0.73 9.14 -1.04
N ARG A 26 1.13 8.64 -2.20
CA ARG A 26 2.54 8.53 -2.60
C ARG A 26 2.71 9.26 -3.92
N ASN A 27 3.64 10.21 -3.96
CA ASN A 27 3.82 11.14 -5.09
C ASN A 27 2.49 11.83 -5.46
N PHE A 28 1.78 12.37 -4.46
CA PHE A 28 0.46 13.02 -4.56
C PHE A 28 -0.70 12.15 -5.09
N LYS A 29 -0.46 10.87 -5.42
CA LYS A 29 -1.48 9.94 -5.90
C LYS A 29 -2.01 9.06 -4.75
N PRO A 30 -3.33 8.82 -4.65
CA PRO A 30 -3.89 7.89 -3.69
C PRO A 30 -3.26 6.51 -3.83
N ILE A 31 -2.86 5.91 -2.71
CA ILE A 31 -2.38 4.53 -2.70
C ILE A 31 -3.62 3.62 -2.76
N PRO A 32 -3.73 2.74 -3.79
CA PRO A 32 -4.85 1.83 -3.87
C PRO A 32 -4.85 0.89 -2.67
N ARG A 33 -6.00 0.76 -2.00
CA ARG A 33 -6.18 -0.17 -0.90
C ARG A 33 -6.00 -1.61 -1.40
N LYS A 34 -5.16 -2.38 -0.70
CA LYS A 34 -5.08 -3.83 -0.89
C LYS A 34 -6.30 -4.46 -0.22
N LYS A 35 -6.95 -5.43 -0.87
CA LYS A 35 -7.98 -6.25 -0.25
C LYS A 35 -7.31 -7.42 0.46
N GLN A 36 -7.63 -7.61 1.74
CA GLN A 36 -7.25 -8.83 2.46
C GLN A 36 -8.20 -9.94 2.02
N LEU A 37 -7.64 -11.06 1.56
CA LEU A 37 -8.40 -12.20 1.08
C LEU A 37 -7.71 -13.49 1.49
N THR A 38 -8.49 -14.53 1.74
CA THR A 38 -7.98 -15.88 2.02
C THR A 38 -7.84 -16.62 0.70
N LEU A 39 -6.59 -16.87 0.27
CA LEU A 39 -6.26 -17.60 -0.95
C LEU A 39 -5.36 -18.79 -0.61
N ARG A 40 -5.60 -19.92 -1.28
CA ARG A 40 -4.69 -21.07 -1.26
C ARG A 40 -3.71 -20.95 -2.41
N VAL A 41 -2.43 -21.13 -2.11
CA VAL A 41 -1.31 -21.15 -3.05
C VAL A 41 -0.49 -22.39 -2.69
N ASP A 42 0.09 -23.05 -3.70
CA ASP A 42 0.91 -24.24 -3.50
C ASP A 42 2.07 -23.96 -2.53
N SER A 43 2.38 -24.95 -1.70
CA SER A 43 3.33 -24.80 -0.59
C SER A 43 4.74 -24.49 -1.07
N ASP A 44 5.18 -25.15 -2.13
CA ASP A 44 6.49 -24.96 -2.75
C ASP A 44 6.68 -23.55 -3.32
N VAL A 45 5.63 -22.99 -3.94
CA VAL A 45 5.62 -21.60 -4.43
C VAL A 45 5.77 -20.63 -3.27
N VAL A 46 5.00 -20.81 -2.18
CA VAL A 46 5.10 -19.96 -0.99
C VAL A 46 6.49 -20.04 -0.37
N ASP A 47 7.04 -21.24 -0.23
CA ASP A 47 8.35 -21.47 0.37
C ASP A 47 9.48 -20.88 -0.49
N TRP A 48 9.37 -21.00 -1.82
CA TRP A 48 10.31 -20.36 -2.74
C TRP A 48 10.34 -18.83 -2.56
N TYR A 49 9.17 -18.19 -2.45
CA TYR A 49 9.09 -16.75 -2.23
C TYR A 49 9.60 -16.35 -0.83
N LYS A 50 9.30 -17.14 0.21
CA LYS A 50 9.80 -16.90 1.57
C LYS A 50 11.32 -16.97 1.68
N LYS A 51 11.97 -17.91 0.97
CA LYS A 51 13.44 -18.06 0.94
C LYS A 51 14.17 -16.80 0.46
N GLN A 52 13.50 -15.96 -0.32
CA GLN A 52 14.09 -14.72 -0.82
C GLN A 52 13.99 -13.55 0.18
N GLY A 53 13.52 -13.80 1.41
CA GLY A 53 13.55 -12.86 2.52
C GLY A 53 12.27 -12.02 2.70
N PRO A 54 12.37 -10.95 3.52
CA PRO A 54 11.24 -10.07 3.83
C PRO A 54 10.59 -9.48 2.58
N GLY A 55 9.26 -9.32 2.61
CA GLY A 55 8.50 -8.76 1.49
C GLY A 55 8.05 -9.77 0.43
N TYR A 56 8.14 -11.08 0.72
CA TYR A 56 7.67 -12.14 -0.17
C TYR A 56 6.22 -11.94 -0.66
N GLN A 57 5.30 -11.51 0.22
CA GLN A 57 3.91 -11.19 -0.17
C GLN A 57 3.82 -10.02 -1.16
N THR A 58 4.67 -9.01 -1.00
CA THR A 58 4.76 -7.88 -1.93
C THR A 58 5.23 -8.36 -3.30
N ARG A 59 6.19 -9.28 -3.35
CA ARG A 59 6.67 -9.88 -4.62
C ARG A 59 5.59 -10.70 -5.31
N ILE A 60 4.88 -11.55 -4.57
CA ILE A 60 3.72 -12.30 -5.09
C ILE A 60 2.70 -11.33 -5.70
N ASN A 61 2.31 -10.29 -4.97
CA ASN A 61 1.36 -9.30 -5.46
C ASN A 61 1.88 -8.53 -6.70
N SER A 62 3.18 -8.25 -6.79
CA SER A 62 3.78 -7.63 -7.97
C SER A 62 3.70 -8.54 -9.21
N LEU A 63 3.95 -9.85 -9.05
CA LEU A 63 3.80 -10.82 -10.14
C LEU A 63 2.34 -10.88 -10.63
N LEU A 64 1.38 -11.02 -9.72
CA LEU A 64 -0.05 -11.04 -10.07
C LEU A 64 -0.47 -9.76 -10.80
N ARG A 65 0.05 -8.60 -10.39
CA ARG A 65 -0.21 -7.32 -11.06
C ARG A 65 0.40 -7.24 -12.45
N ALA A 66 1.60 -7.79 -12.66
CA ALA A 66 2.23 -7.84 -13.97
C ALA A 66 1.38 -8.69 -14.93
N TYR A 67 1.03 -9.91 -14.50
CA TYR A 67 0.16 -10.81 -15.26
C TYR A 67 -1.19 -10.16 -15.60
N MET A 68 -1.86 -9.54 -14.62
CA MET A 68 -3.12 -8.81 -14.83
C MET A 68 -2.99 -7.72 -15.91
N LYS A 69 -1.92 -6.91 -15.86
CA LYS A 69 -1.71 -5.80 -16.82
C LYS A 69 -1.47 -6.31 -18.24
N GLU A 70 -0.79 -7.43 -18.38
CA GLU A 70 -0.54 -8.06 -19.68
C GLU A 70 -1.86 -8.51 -20.31
N HIS A 71 -2.71 -9.19 -19.53
CA HIS A 71 -3.97 -9.76 -20.04
C HIS A 71 -5.09 -8.72 -20.20
N GLN A 72 -5.05 -7.62 -19.44
CA GLN A 72 -5.97 -6.48 -19.64
C GLN A 72 -5.76 -5.77 -20.98
N ARG A 73 -4.57 -5.85 -21.59
CA ARG A 73 -4.32 -5.26 -22.92
C ARG A 73 -4.88 -6.09 -24.07
N SER A 74 -5.19 -7.36 -23.82
CA SER A 74 -5.68 -8.31 -24.84
C SER A 74 -7.20 -8.49 -24.80
N THR A 75 -7.91 -7.82 -23.91
CA THR A 75 -9.38 -7.81 -23.89
C THR A 75 -9.87 -6.50 -24.51
N PRO A 76 -10.55 -6.51 -25.68
CA PRO A 76 -11.11 -5.31 -26.29
C PRO A 76 -12.26 -4.70 -25.48
#